data_AF-A0A7V5STE4-F1
#
_entry.id   AF-A0A7V5STE4-F1
#
_cell.length_a   1.000
_cell.length_b   1.000
_cell.length_c   1.000
_cell.angle_alpha   90.00
_cell.angle_beta   90.00
_cell.angle_gamma   90.00
#
_symmetry.space_group_name_H-M   'P 1'
#
loop_
_entity.id
_entity.type
_entity.pdbx_description
1 polymer ?
#
loop_
_entity_poly.entity_id
_entity_poly.type
_entity_poly.pdbx_seq_one_letter_code
_entity_poly.pdbx_strand_id
1 'polypeptide(L)'
;MEKRNVLKFIILFIMGLMYIKANGAIIYVTATHNPDSNKVINAINGAASGDTVVIGEGTYYEVTSTPYQWAGLTLTGKKITLVADPSAKTKPSIHLKNITLAGDGSGIILKGLHLVVRYYSNGDYFFDFATSVTNAKYIKVYDCVVDSAVRGIRTNRTGSSPKLFSIDTVIFKNMIWNHKLGTRTFSASYPAISFDNVRVKYFLMQNSTVYNLNGILFRIKNAFSNPSADTTKFIVDHCTFFKTVGWNGLFLDVASGGTDSSGAAAYPKIYLTNNIISVFKDTSEYTTGNPKPFRATLTTASIVMANNCFYNYSVGQTSNIMYNWNTFSGCTILRLNNIVADPGFVDTLNANFTVTNTALYTAGTNGDPIGDPRWIPNRYWIPNGITGSINDGTNWAVTSNGLPIAGTLWWNGNYNAIFDANSGTANVTLDNDYTIKSLSTTGATTVNLSGAKKLTISNDLSVGSSGVISIDAATSVDVIGKVTVDGTLTNNGVFTLKSSAGKQATLVLAGTVGGTGTYNVEQYLTGSGGATPDGRYWYISSPVA
;
A
#
# COMPACT_ATOMS: atom_id res chain seq x y z
N MET A 1 -3.21 36.34 48.24
CA MET A 1 -4.04 36.52 47.03
C MET A 1 -3.16 36.12 45.85
N GLU A 2 -3.20 34.84 45.50
CA GLU A 2 -2.22 34.15 44.66
C GLU A 2 -2.62 34.23 43.18
N LYS A 3 -1.76 34.79 42.32
CA LYS A 3 -1.96 34.84 40.87
C LYS A 3 -1.58 33.49 40.25
N ARG A 4 -2.59 32.70 39.86
CA ARG A 4 -2.40 31.52 38.99
C ARG A 4 -2.27 31.96 37.53
N ASN A 5 -1.11 31.76 36.94
CA ASN A 5 -0.90 31.82 35.50
C ASN A 5 -1.52 30.58 34.85
N VAL A 6 -2.60 30.77 34.08
CA VAL A 6 -3.22 29.73 33.26
C VAL A 6 -2.45 29.65 31.94
N LEU A 7 -1.60 28.62 31.81
CA LEU A 7 -0.93 28.25 30.57
C LEU A 7 -1.97 27.68 29.60
N LYS A 8 -2.34 28.45 28.57
CA LYS A 8 -3.22 27.97 27.48
C LYS A 8 -2.42 27.01 26.59
N PHE A 9 -2.75 25.72 26.67
CA PHE A 9 -2.32 24.72 25.69
C PHE A 9 -2.97 25.04 24.33
N ILE A 10 -2.15 25.43 23.35
CA ILE A 10 -2.56 25.48 21.95
C ILE A 10 -2.53 24.03 21.44
N ILE A 11 -3.72 23.44 21.28
CA ILE A 11 -3.89 22.17 20.56
C ILE A 11 -3.87 22.52 19.07
N LEU A 12 -2.71 22.29 18.43
CA LEU A 12 -2.57 22.34 16.99
C LEU A 12 -3.20 21.08 16.39
N PHE A 13 -4.43 21.21 15.88
CA PHE A 13 -5.13 20.17 15.12
C PHE A 13 -4.46 20.00 13.74
N ILE A 14 -3.50 19.08 13.63
CA ILE A 14 -3.07 18.55 12.33
C ILE A 14 -4.04 17.39 12.01
N MET A 15 -4.89 17.61 11.01
CA MET A 15 -5.87 16.64 10.52
C MET A 15 -5.19 15.38 9.97
N GLY A 16 -5.72 14.20 10.31
CA GLY A 16 -5.81 13.12 9.32
C GLY A 16 -5.01 11.83 9.51
N LEU A 17 -4.42 11.56 10.68
CA LEU A 17 -4.14 10.18 11.09
C LEU A 17 -4.85 9.93 12.41
N MET A 18 -5.94 9.18 12.36
CA MET A 18 -6.58 8.63 13.55
C MET A 18 -5.61 7.59 14.15
N TYR A 19 -4.60 8.09 14.85
CA TYR A 19 -3.67 7.30 15.62
C TYR A 19 -4.47 6.78 16.82
N ILE A 20 -5.01 5.57 16.71
CA ILE A 20 -5.57 4.86 17.85
C ILE A 20 -4.45 4.80 18.88
N LYS A 21 -4.58 5.58 19.93
CA LYS A 21 -3.64 5.67 21.04
C LYS A 21 -3.62 4.30 21.72
N ALA A 22 -2.72 3.42 21.28
CA ALA A 22 -2.37 2.25 22.07
C ALA A 22 -1.75 2.78 23.37
N ASN A 23 -2.23 2.30 24.51
CA ASN A 23 -1.77 2.71 25.85
C ASN A 23 -0.30 2.32 26.16
N GLY A 24 0.51 1.99 25.16
CA GLY A 24 1.90 1.61 25.32
C GLY A 24 2.86 2.80 25.21
N ALA A 25 4.02 2.66 25.82
CA ALA A 25 5.12 3.60 25.68
C ALA A 25 5.71 3.57 24.26
N ILE A 26 6.36 4.68 23.88
CA ILE A 26 7.17 4.77 22.66
C ILE A 26 8.63 4.70 23.07
N ILE A 27 9.37 3.71 22.56
CA ILE A 27 10.78 3.47 22.85
C ILE A 27 11.58 3.71 21.57
N TYR A 28 12.44 4.74 21.57
CA TYR A 28 13.28 5.05 20.42
C TYR A 28 14.60 4.27 20.47
N VAL A 29 14.95 3.64 19.36
CA VAL A 29 16.22 2.94 19.15
C VAL A 29 16.96 3.65 18.03
N THR A 30 18.06 4.32 18.38
CA THR A 30 18.92 5.00 17.40
C THR A 30 20.28 4.32 17.36
N ALA A 31 20.77 4.04 16.16
CA ALA A 31 22.12 3.53 15.95
C ALA A 31 23.16 4.58 16.38
N THR A 32 24.18 4.16 17.13
CA THR A 32 25.32 5.01 17.52
C THR A 32 26.61 4.59 16.80
N HIS A 33 26.64 3.38 16.25
CA HIS A 33 27.71 2.84 15.42
C HIS A 33 27.12 1.81 14.45
N ASN A 34 27.93 1.31 13.52
CA ASN A 34 27.47 0.38 12.48
C ASN A 34 28.38 -0.85 12.39
N PRO A 35 27.88 -2.09 12.60
CA PRO A 35 26.53 -2.43 13.10
C PRO A 35 26.29 -1.98 14.53
N ASP A 36 25.03 -1.69 14.89
CA ASP A 36 24.64 -1.50 16.30
C ASP A 36 24.01 -2.78 16.88
N SER A 37 24.82 -3.52 17.64
CA SER A 37 24.44 -4.84 18.14
C SER A 37 23.55 -4.74 19.37
N ASN A 38 22.49 -5.53 19.38
CA ASN A 38 21.60 -5.82 20.51
C ASN A 38 20.78 -4.66 21.08
N LYS A 39 20.82 -3.45 20.52
CA LYS A 39 19.90 -2.38 20.94
C LYS A 39 18.43 -2.73 20.71
N VAL A 40 18.12 -3.33 19.56
CA VAL A 40 16.74 -3.73 19.23
C VAL A 40 16.22 -4.78 20.20
N ILE A 41 17.00 -5.84 20.46
CA ILE A 41 16.57 -6.89 21.40
C ILE A 41 16.48 -6.36 22.84
N ASN A 42 17.38 -5.47 23.26
CA ASN A 42 17.31 -4.83 24.59
C ASN A 42 16.05 -3.96 24.74
N ALA A 43 15.71 -3.17 23.72
CA ALA A 43 14.49 -2.37 23.71
C ALA A 43 13.24 -3.25 23.78
N ILE A 44 13.19 -4.33 23.01
CA ILE A 44 12.07 -5.29 23.05
C ILE A 44 11.99 -5.98 24.42
N ASN A 45 13.11 -6.36 25.02
CA ASN A 45 13.15 -7.00 26.33
C ASN A 45 12.60 -6.07 27.42
N GLY A 46 12.97 -4.79 27.39
CA GLY A 46 12.46 -3.78 28.32
C GLY A 46 11.03 -3.30 28.04
N ALA A 47 10.50 -3.52 26.84
CA ALA A 47 9.17 -3.09 26.45
C ALA A 47 8.05 -3.93 27.11
N ALA A 48 7.00 -3.22 27.56
CA ALA A 48 5.76 -3.80 28.05
C ALA A 48 4.80 -4.16 26.88
N SER A 49 3.81 -5.00 27.18
CA SER A 49 2.79 -5.37 26.18
C SER A 49 1.96 -4.16 25.77
N GLY A 50 1.95 -3.84 24.48
CA GLY A 50 1.29 -2.67 23.89
C GLY A 50 2.26 -1.59 23.42
N ASP A 51 3.54 -1.66 23.81
CA ASP A 51 4.55 -0.66 23.47
C ASP A 51 4.90 -0.66 21.98
N THR A 52 5.40 0.50 21.54
CA THR A 52 5.94 0.72 20.20
C THR A 52 7.43 1.02 20.27
N VAL A 53 8.24 0.18 19.63
CA VAL A 53 9.68 0.38 19.46
C VAL A 53 9.91 1.04 18.10
N VAL A 54 10.37 2.29 18.10
CA VAL A 54 10.68 3.08 16.91
C VAL A 54 12.14 2.91 16.56
N ILE A 55 12.42 2.42 15.35
CA ILE A 55 13.76 2.15 14.87
C ILE A 55 14.23 3.32 14.01
N GLY A 56 15.18 4.09 14.53
CA GLY A 56 15.80 5.23 13.86
C GLY A 56 16.63 4.82 12.65
N GLU A 57 16.87 5.79 11.77
CA GLU A 57 17.77 5.64 10.62
C GLU A 57 19.19 5.24 11.08
N GLY A 58 19.83 4.38 10.30
CA GLY A 58 21.14 3.80 10.60
C GLY A 58 21.40 2.62 9.65
N THR A 59 22.66 2.32 9.37
CA THR A 59 23.01 1.39 8.28
C THR A 59 22.45 -0.02 8.48
N TYR A 60 22.57 -0.60 9.68
CA TYR A 60 21.81 -1.78 10.12
C TYR A 60 22.01 -2.09 11.63
N TYR A 61 21.02 -2.77 12.23
CA TYR A 61 21.03 -3.29 13.61
C TYR A 61 21.25 -4.80 13.59
N GLU A 62 22.05 -5.31 14.52
CA GLU A 62 22.29 -6.75 14.65
C GLU A 62 21.65 -7.33 15.91
N VAL A 63 21.02 -8.49 15.78
CA VAL A 63 20.51 -9.29 16.89
C VAL A 63 21.41 -10.50 17.04
N THR A 64 22.24 -10.53 18.09
CA THR A 64 23.25 -11.58 18.30
C THR A 64 23.25 -12.10 19.75
N SER A 65 23.49 -13.40 19.95
CA SER A 65 23.61 -14.01 21.29
C SER A 65 25.02 -13.93 21.83
N THR A 66 26.00 -14.02 20.93
CA THR A 66 27.43 -13.83 21.14
C THR A 66 28.00 -13.17 19.88
N PRO A 67 29.20 -12.58 19.90
CA PRO A 67 29.84 -12.11 18.68
C PRO A 67 29.80 -13.20 17.60
N TYR A 68 29.31 -12.85 16.40
CA TYR A 68 29.17 -13.75 15.24
C TYR A 68 28.06 -14.81 15.30
N GLN A 69 27.24 -14.87 16.35
CA GLN A 69 26.08 -15.76 16.42
C GLN A 69 24.77 -14.97 16.40
N TRP A 70 24.00 -15.14 15.32
CA TRP A 70 22.69 -14.51 15.18
C TRP A 70 21.69 -15.06 16.22
N ALA A 71 21.03 -14.15 16.93
CA ALA A 71 19.98 -14.47 17.88
C ALA A 71 18.59 -14.21 17.31
N GLY A 72 17.61 -14.84 17.93
CA GLY A 72 16.20 -14.59 17.69
C GLY A 72 15.67 -13.43 18.53
N LEU A 73 14.64 -12.76 18.03
CA LEU A 73 13.82 -11.85 18.81
C LEU A 73 12.69 -12.64 19.47
N THR A 74 12.74 -12.81 20.79
CA THR A 74 11.73 -13.60 21.52
C THR A 74 10.73 -12.68 22.23
N LEU A 75 9.44 -12.88 21.96
CA LEU A 75 8.33 -12.18 22.59
C LEU A 75 7.61 -13.13 23.55
N THR A 76 7.78 -12.95 24.86
CA THR A 76 7.14 -13.81 25.87
C THR A 76 5.89 -13.14 26.45
N GLY A 77 4.70 -13.67 26.14
CA GLY A 77 3.41 -13.21 26.65
C GLY A 77 3.05 -11.75 26.34
N LYS A 78 3.66 -11.15 25.30
CA LYS A 78 3.53 -9.70 25.04
C LYS A 78 3.29 -9.35 23.57
N LYS A 79 2.62 -8.22 23.39
CA LYS A 79 2.30 -7.62 22.08
C LYS A 79 3.20 -6.41 21.85
N ILE A 80 4.00 -6.38 20.80
CA ILE A 80 4.89 -5.25 20.52
C ILE A 80 4.71 -4.78 19.07
N THR A 81 4.81 -3.47 18.85
CA THR A 81 4.95 -2.88 17.52
C THR A 81 6.40 -2.46 17.30
N LEU A 82 7.05 -2.92 16.24
CA LEU A 82 8.31 -2.38 15.74
C LEU A 82 8.02 -1.58 14.48
N VAL A 83 8.41 -0.32 14.46
CA VAL A 83 8.13 0.60 13.35
C VAL A 83 9.39 1.37 12.97
N ALA A 84 9.61 1.57 11.67
CA ALA A 84 10.62 2.51 11.22
C ALA A 84 10.27 3.92 11.69
N ASP A 85 11.28 4.71 12.06
CA ASP A 85 11.11 6.13 12.31
C ASP A 85 10.51 6.80 11.06
N PRO A 86 9.38 7.53 11.18
CA PRO A 86 8.77 8.22 10.05
C PRO A 86 9.68 9.23 9.36
N SER A 87 10.71 9.73 10.05
CA SER A 87 11.71 10.65 9.51
C SER A 87 12.86 9.95 8.78
N ALA A 88 12.98 8.62 8.88
CA ALA A 88 14.05 7.87 8.24
C ALA A 88 13.95 7.94 6.72
N LYS A 89 15.04 8.36 6.05
CA LYS A 89 15.08 8.45 4.58
C LYS A 89 15.16 7.09 3.90
N THR A 90 15.66 6.09 4.62
CA THR A 90 15.76 4.71 4.18
C THR A 90 15.14 3.77 5.21
N LYS A 91 14.69 2.59 4.80
CA LYS A 91 14.15 1.60 5.73
C LYS A 91 15.28 1.12 6.65
N PRO A 92 15.18 1.31 7.98
CA PRO A 92 16.18 0.78 8.89
C PRO A 92 16.22 -0.75 8.78
N SER A 93 17.44 -1.29 8.71
CA SER A 93 17.66 -2.72 8.50
C SER A 93 17.93 -3.44 9.82
N ILE A 94 17.26 -4.57 10.06
CA ILE A 94 17.47 -5.42 11.25
C ILE A 94 17.91 -6.79 10.77
N HIS A 95 19.10 -7.20 11.17
CA HIS A 95 19.66 -8.51 10.90
C HIS A 95 19.41 -9.43 12.10
N LEU A 96 18.67 -10.52 11.89
CA LEU A 96 18.24 -11.42 12.95
C LEU A 96 18.17 -12.87 12.48
N LYS A 97 18.15 -13.83 13.41
CA LYS A 97 17.95 -15.26 13.10
C LYS A 97 16.49 -15.58 12.82
N ASN A 98 15.60 -15.21 13.74
CA ASN A 98 14.15 -15.42 13.67
C ASN A 98 13.42 -14.48 14.64
N ILE A 99 12.08 -14.46 14.57
CA ILE A 99 11.20 -13.85 15.54
C ILE A 99 10.38 -14.97 16.19
N THR A 100 10.57 -15.20 17.48
CA THR A 100 9.91 -16.26 18.23
C THR A 100 8.77 -15.68 19.06
N LEU A 101 7.55 -16.16 18.83
CA LEU A 101 6.43 -15.94 19.75
C LEU A 101 6.51 -17.01 20.85
N ALA A 102 6.64 -16.58 22.10
CA ALA A 102 6.68 -17.43 23.29
C ALA A 102 5.57 -17.02 24.27
N GLY A 103 4.98 -17.97 25.00
CA GLY A 103 3.81 -17.72 25.85
C GLY A 103 2.53 -17.24 25.13
N ASP A 104 1.40 -17.44 25.80
CA ASP A 104 0.08 -17.03 25.29
C ASP A 104 -0.08 -15.52 25.28
N GLY A 105 -0.85 -15.02 24.31
CA GLY A 105 -1.08 -13.58 24.16
C GLY A 105 -0.02 -12.85 23.33
N SER A 106 1.07 -13.53 22.95
CA SER A 106 2.16 -12.93 22.18
C SER A 106 1.74 -12.49 20.78
N GLY A 107 2.25 -11.34 20.35
CA GLY A 107 1.99 -10.83 19.01
C GLY A 107 2.96 -9.73 18.59
N ILE A 108 3.11 -9.56 17.29
CA ILE A 108 4.04 -8.58 16.73
C ILE A 108 3.44 -7.84 15.53
N ILE A 109 3.68 -6.53 15.49
CA ILE A 109 3.47 -5.68 14.31
C ILE A 109 4.83 -5.20 13.85
N LEU A 110 5.14 -5.38 12.57
CA LEU A 110 6.35 -4.88 11.91
C LEU A 110 5.92 -3.89 10.83
N LYS A 111 6.45 -2.67 10.84
CA LYS A 111 6.07 -1.64 9.86
C LYS A 111 7.25 -0.85 9.33
N GLY A 112 7.39 -0.80 8.00
CA GLY A 112 8.37 0.05 7.33
C GLY A 112 9.82 -0.43 7.42
N LEU A 113 10.08 -1.65 7.87
CA LEU A 113 11.44 -2.16 8.16
C LEU A 113 12.05 -2.93 6.98
N HIS A 114 13.37 -2.99 6.94
CA HIS A 114 14.10 -4.01 6.17
C HIS A 114 14.58 -5.10 7.13
N LEU A 115 14.17 -6.34 6.90
CA LEU A 115 14.44 -7.47 7.79
C LEU A 115 15.30 -8.47 7.04
N VAL A 116 16.52 -8.67 7.51
CA VAL A 116 17.45 -9.63 6.91
C VAL A 116 17.54 -10.84 7.82
N VAL A 117 16.89 -11.92 7.41
CA VAL A 117 16.89 -13.18 8.15
C VAL A 117 18.17 -13.93 7.81
N ARG A 118 19.09 -14.01 8.77
CA ARG A 118 20.39 -14.62 8.59
C ARG A 118 20.30 -16.11 8.85
N TYR A 119 20.65 -16.88 7.82
CA TYR A 119 20.73 -18.33 7.91
C TYR A 119 21.92 -18.75 8.78
N TYR A 120 21.65 -19.56 9.79
CA TYR A 120 22.63 -20.16 10.68
C TYR A 120 22.69 -21.68 10.51
N SER A 121 21.55 -22.36 10.29
CA SER A 121 21.51 -23.82 10.08
C SER A 121 20.15 -24.33 9.56
N ASN A 122 20.05 -25.64 9.28
CA ASN A 122 18.79 -26.29 8.92
C ASN A 122 17.72 -26.06 10.00
N GLY A 123 16.71 -25.25 9.68
CA GLY A 123 15.61 -24.99 10.62
C GLY A 123 15.33 -23.52 10.93
N ASP A 124 15.96 -22.57 10.23
CA ASP A 124 15.68 -21.15 10.44
C ASP A 124 14.40 -20.72 9.72
N TYR A 125 13.47 -20.13 10.47
CA TYR A 125 12.20 -19.58 10.00
C TYR A 125 12.14 -18.11 10.40
N PHE A 126 11.51 -17.28 9.59
CA PHE A 126 11.35 -15.87 9.90
C PHE A 126 10.52 -15.68 11.19
N PHE A 127 9.43 -16.42 11.33
CA PHE A 127 8.60 -16.52 12.52
C PHE A 127 8.59 -17.96 13.04
N ASP A 128 8.78 -18.09 14.34
CA ASP A 128 8.73 -19.37 15.05
C ASP A 128 7.77 -19.28 16.25
N PHE A 129 7.17 -20.41 16.62
CA PHE A 129 6.27 -20.54 17.75
C PHE A 129 6.94 -21.46 18.77
N ALA A 130 7.25 -20.90 19.94
CA ALA A 130 7.84 -21.69 21.02
C ALA A 130 6.86 -22.75 21.53
N THR A 131 7.40 -23.82 22.13
CA THR A 131 6.63 -24.95 22.70
C THR A 131 5.66 -24.56 23.82
N SER A 132 5.85 -23.36 24.39
CA SER A 132 5.03 -22.73 25.44
C SER A 132 3.77 -22.02 24.93
N VAL A 133 3.67 -21.74 23.63
CA VAL A 133 2.51 -21.05 23.06
C VAL A 133 1.40 -22.06 22.83
N THR A 134 0.19 -21.72 23.25
CA THR A 134 -1.05 -22.38 22.84
C THR A 134 -1.91 -21.42 22.02
N ASN A 135 -1.89 -20.13 22.33
CA ASN A 135 -2.69 -19.09 21.69
C ASN A 135 -1.90 -17.79 21.46
N ALA A 136 -1.36 -17.64 20.24
CA ALA A 136 -0.76 -16.39 19.78
C ALA A 136 -1.84 -15.41 19.32
N LYS A 137 -1.57 -14.10 19.41
CA LYS A 137 -2.52 -13.07 18.96
C LYS A 137 -2.34 -12.75 17.50
N TYR A 138 -1.20 -12.19 17.12
CA TYR A 138 -1.04 -11.78 15.73
C TYR A 138 0.41 -11.72 15.27
N ILE A 139 0.57 -11.90 13.96
CA ILE A 139 1.76 -11.51 13.21
C ILE A 139 1.26 -10.54 12.13
N LYS A 140 1.72 -9.29 12.14
CA LYS A 140 1.33 -8.31 11.13
C LYS A 140 2.57 -7.64 10.56
N VAL A 141 2.73 -7.67 9.24
CA VAL A 141 3.87 -7.10 8.54
C VAL A 141 3.34 -6.13 7.48
N TYR A 142 3.73 -4.87 7.61
CA TYR A 142 3.27 -3.77 6.76
C TYR A 142 4.47 -3.07 6.14
N ASP A 143 4.44 -2.86 4.82
CA ASP A 143 5.42 -2.01 4.13
C ASP A 143 6.88 -2.43 4.43
N CYS A 144 7.13 -3.73 4.64
CA CYS A 144 8.46 -4.24 4.98
C CYS A 144 9.12 -4.91 3.77
N VAL A 145 10.45 -4.92 3.78
CA VAL A 145 11.25 -5.78 2.90
C VAL A 145 11.81 -6.90 3.76
N VAL A 146 11.62 -8.16 3.36
CA VAL A 146 12.14 -9.34 4.05
C VAL A 146 13.10 -10.04 3.10
N ASP A 147 14.37 -10.06 3.47
CA ASP A 147 15.43 -10.71 2.71
C ASP A 147 15.94 -11.96 3.43
N SER A 148 16.35 -12.95 2.63
CA SER A 148 17.06 -14.17 3.09
C SER A 148 16.26 -15.09 4.03
N ALA A 149 14.97 -14.83 4.22
CA ALA A 149 14.05 -15.73 4.91
C ALA A 149 13.69 -16.92 4.01
N VAL A 150 14.40 -18.04 4.17
CA VAL A 150 14.15 -19.29 3.44
C VAL A 150 12.80 -19.90 3.80
N ARG A 151 12.43 -19.76 5.06
CA ARG A 151 11.17 -20.25 5.62
C ARG A 151 10.53 -19.08 6.36
N GLY A 152 9.25 -18.89 6.17
CA GLY A 152 8.46 -17.82 6.78
C GLY A 152 7.97 -18.21 8.14
N ILE A 153 6.99 -19.10 8.23
CA ILE A 153 6.33 -19.43 9.50
C ILE A 153 6.54 -20.90 9.82
N ARG A 154 7.12 -21.17 11.00
CA ARG A 154 7.13 -22.51 11.61
C ARG A 154 6.04 -22.60 12.64
N THR A 155 5.33 -23.71 12.64
CA THR A 155 4.54 -24.15 13.77
C THR A 155 5.13 -25.49 14.22
N ASN A 156 5.24 -25.72 15.52
CA ASN A 156 6.06 -26.83 16.03
C ASN A 156 5.57 -28.18 15.46
N ARG A 157 6.40 -28.78 14.59
CA ARG A 157 6.13 -29.98 13.80
C ARG A 157 6.57 -31.28 14.48
N THR A 158 7.32 -31.19 15.58
CA THR A 158 8.07 -32.33 16.13
C THR A 158 7.36 -32.95 17.33
N GLY A 159 6.89 -34.19 17.13
CA GLY A 159 6.33 -35.09 18.16
C GLY A 159 5.22 -35.98 17.58
N SER A 160 5.08 -37.20 18.10
CA SER A 160 3.96 -38.11 17.81
C SER A 160 2.60 -37.56 18.28
N SER A 161 2.59 -36.46 19.02
CA SER A 161 1.40 -35.74 19.49
C SER A 161 1.50 -34.26 19.05
N PRO A 162 0.94 -33.90 17.87
CA PRO A 162 0.97 -32.51 17.42
C PRO A 162 0.26 -31.62 18.43
N LYS A 163 1.00 -30.69 19.05
CA LYS A 163 0.37 -29.66 19.89
C LYS A 163 -0.51 -28.79 18.99
N LEU A 164 -1.73 -28.54 19.44
CA LEU A 164 -2.65 -27.60 18.79
C LEU A 164 -2.24 -26.19 19.17
N PHE A 165 -1.92 -25.37 18.17
CA PHE A 165 -1.68 -23.94 18.34
C PHE A 165 -2.86 -23.17 17.75
N SER A 166 -3.18 -22.00 18.29
CA SER A 166 -4.04 -21.02 17.64
C SER A 166 -3.33 -19.69 17.43
N ILE A 167 -3.71 -19.02 16.34
CA ILE A 167 -3.35 -17.62 16.09
C ILE A 167 -4.58 -16.87 15.55
N ASP A 168 -4.89 -15.71 16.15
CA ASP A 168 -6.07 -14.95 15.75
C ASP A 168 -5.89 -14.32 14.35
N THR A 169 -4.71 -13.79 14.04
CA THR A 169 -4.50 -13.03 12.80
C THR A 169 -3.07 -13.06 12.27
N VAL A 170 -2.92 -13.36 10.98
CA VAL A 170 -1.65 -13.19 10.24
C VAL A 170 -1.90 -12.26 9.06
N ILE A 171 -1.17 -11.14 8.97
CA ILE A 171 -1.31 -10.16 7.89
C ILE A 171 0.06 -9.86 7.30
N PHE A 172 0.18 -9.98 5.99
CA PHE A 172 1.30 -9.49 5.19
C PHE A 172 0.75 -8.51 4.15
N LYS A 173 1.05 -7.22 4.29
CA LYS A 173 0.54 -6.19 3.38
C LYS A 173 1.66 -5.28 2.90
N ASN A 174 1.69 -4.98 1.61
CA ASN A 174 2.73 -4.15 0.99
C ASN A 174 4.15 -4.69 1.26
N MET A 175 4.29 -6.01 1.42
CA MET A 175 5.58 -6.62 1.75
C MET A 175 6.33 -7.02 0.47
N ILE A 176 7.65 -6.88 0.47
CA ILE A 176 8.52 -7.52 -0.53
C ILE A 176 9.29 -8.62 0.20
N TRP A 177 9.07 -9.88 -0.14
CA TRP A 177 9.79 -11.00 0.44
C TRP A 177 10.61 -11.70 -0.64
N ASN A 178 11.92 -11.65 -0.45
CA ASN A 178 12.90 -12.26 -1.31
C ASN A 178 13.71 -13.30 -0.57
N HIS A 179 14.10 -14.35 -1.29
CA HIS A 179 15.12 -15.26 -0.83
C HIS A 179 16.40 -15.11 -1.65
N LYS A 180 17.47 -14.72 -0.96
CA LYS A 180 18.75 -14.28 -1.52
C LYS A 180 19.91 -15.20 -1.16
N LEU A 181 19.64 -16.46 -0.79
CA LEU A 181 20.74 -17.41 -0.58
C LEU A 181 21.19 -17.91 -1.95
N GLY A 182 22.52 -17.97 -2.14
CA GLY A 182 23.17 -18.37 -3.40
C GLY A 182 22.82 -19.79 -3.85
N THR A 183 23.70 -20.44 -4.59
CA THR A 183 23.51 -21.76 -5.24
C THR A 183 23.17 -22.96 -4.31
N ARG A 184 22.89 -22.74 -3.01
CA ARG A 184 22.55 -23.82 -2.08
C ARG A 184 21.15 -24.37 -2.39
N THR A 185 21.12 -25.63 -2.79
CA THR A 185 19.92 -26.42 -3.01
C THR A 185 19.28 -26.76 -1.66
N PHE A 186 18.11 -26.18 -1.38
CA PHE A 186 17.31 -26.58 -0.22
C PHE A 186 16.48 -27.81 -0.58
N SER A 187 16.28 -28.71 0.40
CA SER A 187 15.28 -29.78 0.27
C SER A 187 13.91 -29.13 0.04
N ALA A 188 13.26 -29.49 -1.08
CA ALA A 188 11.94 -29.01 -1.50
C ALA A 188 10.79 -29.25 -0.49
N SER A 189 11.09 -29.86 0.66
CA SER A 189 10.10 -30.35 1.63
C SER A 189 9.58 -29.30 2.61
N TYR A 190 10.22 -28.12 2.67
CA TYR A 190 9.89 -27.10 3.65
C TYR A 190 9.10 -25.94 3.02
N PRO A 191 7.88 -25.69 3.50
CA PRO A 191 7.11 -24.56 3.03
C PRO A 191 7.66 -23.23 3.58
N ALA A 192 7.52 -22.17 2.80
CA ALA A 192 7.74 -20.81 3.24
C ALA A 192 6.68 -20.43 4.29
N ILE A 193 5.40 -20.62 4.00
CA ILE A 193 4.32 -20.37 4.96
C ILE A 193 3.68 -21.71 5.29
N SER A 194 3.97 -22.25 6.48
CA SER A 194 3.34 -23.47 7.01
C SER A 194 2.38 -23.13 8.13
N PHE A 195 1.16 -23.61 7.99
CA PHE A 195 0.20 -23.75 9.08
C PHE A 195 -0.06 -25.23 9.27
N ASP A 196 0.89 -25.91 9.91
CA ASP A 196 0.81 -27.33 10.26
C ASP A 196 0.29 -27.44 11.70
N ASN A 197 -0.90 -28.02 11.89
CA ASN A 197 -1.59 -28.18 13.19
C ASN A 197 -1.89 -26.85 13.89
N VAL A 198 -2.24 -25.80 13.13
CA VAL A 198 -2.52 -24.47 13.66
C VAL A 198 -3.89 -23.97 13.27
N ARG A 199 -4.65 -23.56 14.28
CA ARG A 199 -5.91 -22.85 14.14
C ARG A 199 -5.63 -21.40 13.79
N VAL A 200 -5.63 -21.08 12.50
CA VAL A 200 -5.53 -19.69 12.02
C VAL A 200 -6.94 -19.16 11.84
N LYS A 201 -7.34 -18.12 12.57
CA LYS A 201 -8.67 -17.52 12.36
C LYS A 201 -8.72 -16.69 11.08
N TYR A 202 -7.69 -15.87 10.84
CA TYR A 202 -7.61 -15.01 9.66
C TYR A 202 -6.18 -14.89 9.13
N PHE A 203 -6.00 -15.17 7.84
CA PHE A 203 -4.76 -14.93 7.11
C PHE A 203 -5.05 -14.00 5.92
N LEU A 204 -4.25 -12.95 5.78
CA LEU A 204 -4.29 -12.02 4.66
C LEU A 204 -2.88 -11.79 4.12
N MET A 205 -2.68 -12.02 2.84
CA MET A 205 -1.55 -11.51 2.08
C MET A 205 -2.09 -10.60 0.98
N GLN A 206 -1.74 -9.32 1.02
CA GLN A 206 -2.27 -8.33 0.07
C GLN A 206 -1.20 -7.40 -0.47
N ASN A 207 -1.30 -7.00 -1.74
CA ASN A 207 -0.41 -6.01 -2.36
C ASN A 207 1.06 -6.34 -2.14
N SER A 208 1.41 -7.63 -2.18
CA SER A 208 2.71 -8.12 -1.74
C SER A 208 3.43 -8.85 -2.85
N THR A 209 4.76 -8.77 -2.83
CA THR A 209 5.60 -9.44 -3.80
C THR A 209 6.47 -10.46 -3.12
N VAL A 210 6.46 -11.68 -3.64
CA VAL A 210 7.25 -12.79 -3.12
C VAL A 210 8.02 -13.41 -4.26
N TYR A 211 9.35 -13.48 -4.15
CA TYR A 211 10.16 -13.99 -5.23
C TYR A 211 11.41 -14.77 -4.81
N ASN A 212 11.88 -15.62 -5.72
CA ASN A 212 13.04 -16.50 -5.56
C ASN A 212 12.97 -17.48 -4.37
N LEU A 213 11.75 -17.87 -3.97
CA LEU A 213 11.56 -18.90 -2.95
C LEU A 213 11.75 -20.30 -3.55
N ASN A 214 12.43 -21.17 -2.80
CA ASN A 214 12.62 -22.57 -3.18
C ASN A 214 11.83 -23.47 -2.23
N GLY A 215 10.77 -24.12 -2.72
CA GLY A 215 9.99 -25.10 -1.96
C GLY A 215 8.49 -24.97 -2.15
N ILE A 216 7.75 -25.14 -1.05
CA ILE A 216 6.30 -24.97 -1.02
C ILE A 216 6.00 -23.55 -0.57
N LEU A 217 5.08 -22.83 -1.21
CA LEU A 217 4.78 -21.47 -0.74
C LEU A 217 3.81 -21.51 0.44
N PHE A 218 2.59 -22.02 0.22
CA PHE A 218 1.56 -22.13 1.23
C PHE A 218 1.29 -23.60 1.54
N ARG A 219 1.44 -23.99 2.81
CA ARG A 219 0.94 -25.25 3.34
C ARG A 219 -0.08 -24.98 4.43
N ILE A 220 -1.28 -25.53 4.26
CA ILE A 220 -2.36 -25.52 5.23
C ILE A 220 -2.66 -26.99 5.53
N LYS A 221 -2.15 -27.48 6.66
CA LYS A 221 -2.30 -28.88 7.07
C LYS A 221 -2.84 -28.94 8.49
N ASN A 222 -3.93 -29.67 8.70
CA ASN A 222 -4.54 -29.77 10.03
C ASN A 222 -4.87 -28.40 10.65
N ALA A 223 -5.27 -27.44 9.82
CA ALA A 223 -5.69 -26.14 10.31
C ALA A 223 -7.13 -26.27 10.84
N PHE A 224 -7.27 -26.53 12.14
CA PHE A 224 -8.58 -26.73 12.75
C PHE A 224 -9.35 -25.41 12.91
N SER A 225 -10.67 -25.48 12.87
CA SER A 225 -11.62 -24.37 13.08
C SER A 225 -12.15 -24.56 14.48
N ASN A 226 -12.28 -23.47 15.21
CA ASN A 226 -13.00 -23.50 16.46
C ASN A 226 -14.47 -23.87 16.14
N PRO A 227 -15.05 -24.94 16.74
CA PRO A 227 -16.45 -25.31 16.49
C PRO A 227 -17.45 -24.18 16.81
N SER A 228 -17.05 -23.15 17.57
CA SER A 228 -17.79 -21.89 17.65
C SER A 228 -17.46 -20.93 16.48
N ALA A 229 -18.10 -21.17 15.34
CA ALA A 229 -18.42 -20.20 14.26
C ALA A 229 -17.31 -19.46 13.49
N ASP A 230 -16.02 -19.55 13.83
CA ASP A 230 -14.98 -18.88 13.03
C ASP A 230 -14.52 -19.77 11.86
N THR A 231 -15.07 -19.53 10.67
CA THR A 231 -14.52 -20.09 9.44
C THR A 231 -13.14 -19.50 9.23
N THR A 232 -12.09 -20.30 9.38
CA THR A 232 -10.73 -19.98 8.95
C THR A 232 -10.75 -19.39 7.53
N LYS A 233 -10.32 -18.13 7.39
CA LYS A 233 -10.24 -17.43 6.10
C LYS A 233 -8.79 -17.16 5.72
N PHE A 234 -8.41 -17.63 4.53
CA PHE A 234 -7.14 -17.32 3.89
C PHE A 234 -7.41 -16.47 2.67
N ILE A 235 -6.87 -15.27 2.62
CA ILE A 235 -7.02 -14.34 1.50
C ILE A 235 -5.63 -14.01 0.97
N VAL A 236 -5.41 -14.25 -0.31
CA VAL A 236 -4.22 -13.85 -1.05
C VAL A 236 -4.71 -13.04 -2.24
N ASP A 237 -4.49 -11.73 -2.18
CA ASP A 237 -5.12 -10.79 -3.08
C ASP A 237 -4.11 -9.76 -3.62
N HIS A 238 -4.14 -9.45 -4.91
CA HIS A 238 -3.24 -8.44 -5.50
C HIS A 238 -1.77 -8.70 -5.17
N CYS A 239 -1.30 -9.95 -5.30
CA CYS A 239 0.09 -10.30 -5.02
C CYS A 239 0.84 -10.73 -6.29
N THR A 240 2.15 -10.48 -6.31
CA THR A 240 3.06 -10.96 -7.36
C THR A 240 3.96 -12.04 -6.79
N PHE A 241 3.82 -13.27 -7.31
CA PHE A 241 4.65 -14.41 -6.97
C PHE A 241 5.55 -14.74 -8.16
N PHE A 242 6.87 -14.68 -8.00
CA PHE A 242 7.81 -14.96 -9.08
C PHE A 242 8.90 -15.96 -8.67
N LYS A 243 9.00 -17.08 -9.38
CA LYS A 243 9.96 -18.16 -9.07
C LYS A 243 9.84 -18.62 -7.61
N THR A 244 8.61 -18.94 -7.17
CA THR A 244 8.31 -19.26 -5.77
C THR A 244 8.25 -20.75 -5.43
N VAL A 245 8.38 -21.62 -6.44
CA VAL A 245 8.28 -23.07 -6.36
C VAL A 245 9.45 -23.70 -7.12
N GLY A 246 10.15 -24.62 -6.47
CA GLY A 246 11.21 -25.41 -7.08
C GLY A 246 10.95 -26.90 -6.96
N TRP A 247 11.43 -27.70 -7.92
CA TRP A 247 11.39 -29.17 -7.89
C TRP A 247 9.97 -29.73 -7.76
N ASN A 248 9.72 -30.57 -6.74
CA ASN A 248 8.40 -31.12 -6.38
C ASN A 248 7.59 -30.17 -5.46
N GLY A 249 7.95 -28.89 -5.41
CA GLY A 249 7.27 -27.89 -4.61
C GLY A 249 5.83 -27.68 -5.06
N LEU A 250 5.03 -27.12 -4.16
CA LEU A 250 3.62 -26.80 -4.35
C LEU A 250 3.46 -25.30 -4.04
N PHE A 251 2.80 -24.54 -4.89
CA PHE A 251 2.38 -23.19 -4.54
C PHE A 251 1.38 -23.23 -3.39
N LEU A 252 0.39 -24.11 -3.47
CA LEU A 252 -0.62 -24.31 -2.44
C LEU A 252 -0.80 -25.79 -2.13
N ASP A 253 -0.65 -26.14 -0.87
CA ASP A 253 -0.79 -27.48 -0.31
C ASP A 253 -1.83 -27.50 0.81
N VAL A 254 -3.04 -27.96 0.51
CA VAL A 254 -4.17 -28.04 1.44
C VAL A 254 -4.38 -29.51 1.81
N ALA A 255 -3.67 -29.98 2.82
CA ALA A 255 -3.55 -31.40 3.14
C ALA A 255 -4.36 -31.79 4.38
N SER A 256 -4.99 -32.98 4.29
CA SER A 256 -5.58 -33.67 5.43
C SER A 256 -4.48 -34.36 6.24
N GLY A 257 -4.59 -34.36 7.56
CA GLY A 257 -3.56 -34.98 8.38
C GLY A 257 -3.98 -35.31 9.82
N GLY A 258 -5.26 -35.29 10.13
CA GLY A 258 -5.77 -35.69 11.45
C GLY A 258 -7.10 -35.02 11.79
N THR A 259 -7.94 -35.72 12.54
CA THR A 259 -8.98 -35.12 13.38
C THR A 259 -8.32 -34.46 14.57
N ASP A 260 -8.84 -33.33 15.06
CA ASP A 260 -8.42 -32.88 16.38
C ASP A 260 -8.98 -33.82 17.45
N SER A 261 -8.56 -33.64 18.70
CA SER A 261 -9.08 -34.39 19.85
C SER A 261 -10.59 -34.21 20.06
N SER A 262 -11.23 -33.23 19.40
CA SER A 262 -12.67 -33.01 19.42
C SER A 262 -13.41 -33.58 18.20
N GLY A 263 -12.72 -34.23 17.26
CA GLY A 263 -13.32 -34.83 16.07
C GLY A 263 -13.88 -33.83 15.05
N ALA A 264 -13.69 -32.52 15.25
CA ALA A 264 -14.27 -31.49 14.40
C ALA A 264 -13.32 -31.16 13.24
N ALA A 265 -13.66 -31.64 12.04
CA ALA A 265 -12.95 -31.28 10.83
C ALA A 265 -13.24 -29.82 10.45
N ALA A 266 -12.19 -29.13 10.05
CA ALA A 266 -12.21 -27.71 9.78
C ALA A 266 -11.97 -27.42 8.32
N TYR A 267 -12.74 -26.49 7.79
CA TYR A 267 -12.82 -26.28 6.35
C TYR A 267 -12.34 -24.87 6.04
N PRO A 268 -11.04 -24.69 5.70
CA PRO A 268 -10.53 -23.38 5.36
C PRO A 268 -11.23 -22.87 4.10
N LYS A 269 -11.65 -21.61 4.15
CA LYS A 269 -12.07 -20.85 2.97
C LYS A 269 -10.85 -20.11 2.44
N ILE A 270 -10.43 -20.43 1.23
CA ILE A 270 -9.22 -19.91 0.61
C ILE A 270 -9.63 -19.08 -0.61
N TYR A 271 -9.20 -17.83 -0.65
CA TYR A 271 -9.41 -16.90 -1.75
C TYR A 271 -8.05 -16.54 -2.33
N LEU A 272 -7.82 -16.91 -3.58
CA LEU A 272 -6.68 -16.49 -4.39
C LEU A 272 -7.22 -15.59 -5.50
N THR A 273 -7.13 -14.27 -5.33
CA THR A 273 -7.73 -13.30 -6.25
C THR A 273 -6.72 -12.30 -6.77
N ASN A 274 -6.84 -11.90 -8.04
CA ASN A 274 -6.08 -10.77 -8.59
C ASN A 274 -4.55 -10.94 -8.46
N ASN A 275 -4.01 -12.17 -8.51
CA ASN A 275 -2.58 -12.41 -8.34
C ASN A 275 -1.87 -12.67 -9.66
N ILE A 276 -0.60 -12.26 -9.78
CA ILE A 276 0.31 -12.82 -10.78
C ILE A 276 1.07 -13.96 -10.11
N ILE A 277 0.94 -15.17 -10.66
CA ILE A 277 1.53 -16.40 -10.12
C ILE A 277 2.47 -17.00 -11.16
N SER A 278 3.76 -16.86 -10.92
CA SER A 278 4.85 -17.51 -11.64
C SER A 278 5.61 -18.40 -10.68
N VAL A 279 5.41 -19.70 -10.83
CA VAL A 279 5.85 -20.68 -9.84
C VAL A 279 7.29 -21.13 -10.07
N PHE A 280 7.76 -21.34 -11.29
CA PHE A 280 9.03 -22.06 -11.49
C PHE A 280 10.25 -21.18 -11.71
N LYS A 281 11.34 -21.58 -11.02
CA LYS A 281 12.63 -20.87 -10.99
C LYS A 281 13.41 -20.94 -12.30
N ASP A 282 13.32 -22.07 -13.00
CA ASP A 282 13.99 -22.34 -14.27
C ASP A 282 13.30 -23.52 -14.97
N THR A 283 13.01 -23.43 -16.26
CA THR A 283 12.44 -24.54 -17.05
C THR A 283 13.46 -25.65 -17.33
N SER A 284 14.76 -25.37 -17.22
CA SER A 284 15.83 -26.35 -17.46
C SER A 284 16.11 -27.28 -16.28
N GLU A 285 15.68 -26.93 -15.06
CA GLU A 285 15.78 -27.79 -13.87
C GLU A 285 14.74 -28.94 -13.85
N TYR A 286 13.88 -29.04 -14.87
CA TYR A 286 12.71 -29.94 -14.93
C TYR A 286 12.92 -31.25 -15.68
N THR A 287 14.04 -31.94 -15.49
CA THR A 287 14.27 -33.19 -16.22
C THR A 287 13.54 -34.41 -15.65
N THR A 288 12.99 -34.36 -14.43
CA THR A 288 12.41 -35.57 -13.78
C THR A 288 11.17 -35.37 -12.87
N GLY A 289 10.70 -34.14 -12.64
CA GLY A 289 9.60 -33.87 -11.70
C GLY A 289 8.30 -33.46 -12.40
N ASN A 290 7.16 -33.97 -11.91
CA ASN A 290 5.81 -33.52 -12.24
C ASN A 290 5.37 -32.51 -11.18
N PRO A 291 5.65 -31.20 -11.34
CA PRO A 291 5.30 -30.25 -10.32
C PRO A 291 3.78 -30.06 -10.29
N LYS A 292 3.22 -30.18 -9.09
CA LYS A 292 1.78 -30.05 -8.83
C LYS A 292 1.59 -28.73 -8.09
N PRO A 293 1.58 -27.56 -8.76
CA PRO A 293 1.58 -26.27 -8.07
C PRO A 293 0.42 -26.15 -7.08
N PHE A 294 -0.66 -26.90 -7.29
CA PHE A 294 -1.72 -27.04 -6.32
C PHE A 294 -1.92 -28.48 -5.91
N ARG A 295 -2.18 -28.69 -4.63
CA ARG A 295 -2.64 -29.95 -4.07
C ARG A 295 -3.70 -29.66 -3.03
N ALA A 296 -4.83 -30.33 -3.11
CA ALA A 296 -5.70 -30.48 -1.95
C ALA A 296 -6.15 -31.92 -1.80
N THR A 297 -5.99 -32.45 -0.58
CA THR A 297 -6.44 -33.79 -0.19
C THR A 297 -7.52 -33.73 0.91
N LEU A 298 -7.96 -32.53 1.28
CA LEU A 298 -9.05 -32.29 2.23
C LEU A 298 -10.39 -32.31 1.49
N THR A 299 -11.32 -33.16 1.94
CA THR A 299 -12.61 -33.43 1.28
C THR A 299 -13.66 -32.32 1.43
N THR A 300 -13.26 -31.13 1.87
CA THR A 300 -14.20 -30.13 2.39
C THR A 300 -13.68 -28.69 2.38
N ALA A 301 -12.42 -28.46 1.98
CA ALA A 301 -11.93 -27.08 1.81
C ALA A 301 -12.71 -26.40 0.66
N SER A 302 -12.91 -25.08 0.78
CA SER A 302 -13.49 -24.25 -0.28
C SER A 302 -12.42 -23.31 -0.81
N ILE A 303 -12.11 -23.42 -2.10
CA ILE A 303 -11.06 -22.64 -2.75
C ILE A 303 -11.67 -21.83 -3.89
N VAL A 304 -11.52 -20.51 -3.83
CA VAL A 304 -11.89 -19.59 -4.90
C VAL A 304 -10.61 -19.07 -5.54
N MET A 305 -10.47 -19.30 -6.84
CA MET A 305 -9.38 -18.77 -7.66
C MET A 305 -9.99 -17.89 -8.74
N ALA A 306 -9.91 -16.56 -8.57
CA ALA A 306 -10.52 -15.61 -9.49
C ALA A 306 -9.51 -14.59 -10.02
N ASN A 307 -9.57 -14.31 -11.32
CA ASN A 307 -8.83 -13.19 -11.93
C ASN A 307 -7.32 -13.24 -11.63
N ASN A 308 -6.71 -14.43 -11.66
CA ASN A 308 -5.26 -14.58 -11.52
C ASN A 308 -4.61 -14.68 -12.90
N CYS A 309 -3.40 -14.14 -13.02
CA CYS A 309 -2.51 -14.36 -14.15
C CYS A 309 -1.52 -15.48 -13.81
N PHE A 310 -1.58 -16.59 -14.54
CA PHE A 310 -0.63 -17.69 -14.43
C PHE A 310 0.44 -17.55 -15.51
N TYR A 311 1.66 -17.24 -15.09
CA TYR A 311 2.81 -17.06 -15.99
C TYR A 311 3.71 -18.29 -15.99
N ASN A 312 4.22 -18.66 -17.16
CA ASN A 312 4.93 -19.93 -17.39
C ASN A 312 4.10 -21.13 -16.92
N TYR A 313 2.88 -21.20 -17.43
CA TYR A 313 1.90 -22.23 -17.13
C TYR A 313 1.35 -22.77 -18.46
N SER A 314 1.45 -24.07 -18.75
CA SER A 314 0.90 -24.67 -19.99
C SER A 314 -0.27 -25.60 -19.67
N VAL A 315 -1.48 -25.28 -20.12
CA VAL A 315 -2.64 -26.13 -19.87
C VAL A 315 -2.63 -27.32 -20.86
N GLY A 316 -2.72 -28.56 -20.36
CA GLY A 316 -3.18 -29.71 -21.18
C GLY A 316 -2.13 -30.61 -21.86
N GLN A 317 -0.85 -30.59 -21.48
CA GLN A 317 0.10 -31.60 -21.98
C GLN A 317 -0.01 -32.91 -21.19
N THR A 318 -0.43 -33.98 -21.88
CA THR A 318 -0.67 -35.31 -21.31
C THR A 318 0.58 -36.20 -21.28
N SER A 319 1.59 -35.92 -22.09
CA SER A 319 2.80 -36.77 -22.24
C SER A 319 4.06 -36.22 -21.56
N ASN A 320 4.08 -34.95 -21.16
CA ASN A 320 5.09 -34.37 -20.27
C ASN A 320 4.32 -33.57 -19.23
N ILE A 321 4.26 -34.09 -18.00
CA ILE A 321 3.27 -33.68 -17.00
C ILE A 321 3.59 -32.27 -16.49
N MET A 322 3.00 -31.33 -17.19
CA MET A 322 3.08 -29.91 -16.95
C MET A 322 1.65 -29.44 -16.66
N TYR A 323 1.44 -29.05 -15.40
CA TYR A 323 0.32 -28.22 -14.93
C TYR A 323 -1.09 -28.85 -14.90
N ASN A 324 -1.26 -29.95 -14.19
CA ASN A 324 -2.58 -30.54 -14.00
C ASN A 324 -3.34 -29.87 -12.83
N TRP A 325 -4.38 -29.08 -13.15
CA TRP A 325 -5.34 -28.55 -12.19
C TRP A 325 -6.21 -29.61 -11.50
N ASN A 326 -6.10 -30.89 -11.88
CA ASN A 326 -6.97 -31.99 -11.41
C ASN A 326 -6.40 -32.72 -10.17
N THR A 327 -5.42 -32.14 -9.48
CA THR A 327 -4.84 -32.69 -8.23
C THR A 327 -5.64 -32.33 -6.98
N PHE A 328 -6.79 -31.70 -7.17
CA PHE A 328 -7.73 -31.36 -6.12
C PHE A 328 -8.75 -32.49 -5.98
N SER A 329 -8.52 -33.37 -5.00
CA SER A 329 -9.44 -34.46 -4.70
C SER A 329 -10.24 -34.10 -3.44
N GLY A 330 -11.55 -33.99 -3.60
CA GLY A 330 -12.49 -33.82 -2.50
C GLY A 330 -12.78 -32.38 -2.06
N CYS A 331 -12.05 -31.36 -2.48
CA CYS A 331 -12.40 -29.97 -2.15
C CYS A 331 -13.30 -29.31 -3.22
N THR A 332 -14.11 -28.32 -2.82
CA THR A 332 -14.88 -27.49 -3.76
C THR A 332 -13.99 -26.36 -4.28
N ILE A 333 -13.85 -26.28 -5.60
CA ILE A 333 -13.04 -25.23 -6.25
C ILE A 333 -13.87 -24.46 -7.25
N LEU A 334 -13.90 -23.15 -7.04
CA LEU A 334 -14.48 -22.19 -7.98
C LEU A 334 -13.35 -21.48 -8.72
N ARG A 335 -13.35 -21.57 -10.06
CA ARG A 335 -12.37 -20.92 -10.93
C ARG A 335 -13.09 -19.91 -11.80
N LEU A 336 -12.67 -18.64 -11.75
CA LEU A 336 -13.33 -17.55 -12.47
C LEU A 336 -12.28 -16.69 -13.17
N ASN A 337 -12.41 -16.47 -14.47
CA ASN A 337 -11.63 -15.46 -15.21
C ASN A 337 -10.10 -15.51 -15.00
N ASN A 338 -9.53 -16.69 -14.74
CA ASN A 338 -8.09 -16.84 -14.66
C ASN A 338 -7.50 -16.84 -16.07
N ILE A 339 -6.39 -16.16 -16.25
CA ILE A 339 -5.71 -16.02 -17.53
C ILE A 339 -4.32 -16.64 -17.47
N VAL A 340 -3.88 -17.18 -18.59
CA VAL A 340 -2.50 -17.64 -18.80
C VAL A 340 -1.85 -16.65 -19.74
N ALA A 341 -0.95 -15.82 -19.22
CA ALA A 341 -0.32 -14.75 -19.98
C ALA A 341 1.08 -14.45 -19.45
N ASP A 342 1.93 -13.89 -20.32
CA ASP A 342 3.18 -13.26 -19.89
C ASP A 342 2.88 -11.88 -19.30
N PRO A 343 3.24 -11.59 -18.04
CA PRO A 343 3.07 -10.25 -17.47
C PRO A 343 3.99 -9.20 -18.11
N GLY A 344 5.02 -9.62 -18.85
CA GLY A 344 6.00 -8.73 -19.46
C GLY A 344 6.79 -7.97 -18.41
N PHE A 345 7.32 -8.66 -17.41
CA PHE A 345 8.11 -8.03 -16.35
C PHE A 345 9.36 -7.36 -16.94
N VAL A 346 9.58 -6.09 -16.58
CA VAL A 346 10.68 -5.28 -17.14
C VAL A 346 12.05 -5.86 -16.81
N ASP A 347 12.33 -6.17 -15.54
CA ASP A 347 13.66 -6.63 -15.12
C ASP A 347 13.60 -7.44 -13.82
N THR A 348 13.30 -8.73 -13.98
CA THR A 348 13.17 -9.66 -12.85
C THR A 348 14.50 -9.96 -12.15
N LEU A 349 15.66 -9.69 -12.77
CA LEU A 349 16.98 -9.92 -12.18
C LEU A 349 17.29 -8.89 -11.10
N ASN A 350 16.84 -7.65 -11.29
CA ASN A 350 16.97 -6.57 -10.32
C ASN A 350 15.72 -6.37 -9.44
N ALA A 351 14.87 -7.41 -9.34
CA ALA A 351 13.61 -7.39 -8.60
C ALA A 351 12.63 -6.29 -9.05
N ASN A 352 12.72 -5.88 -10.31
CA ASN A 352 11.77 -4.97 -10.94
C ASN A 352 10.70 -5.80 -11.66
N PHE A 353 9.57 -5.98 -10.99
CA PHE A 353 8.44 -6.72 -11.53
C PHE A 353 7.46 -5.82 -12.27
N THR A 354 7.87 -4.62 -12.72
CA THR A 354 6.99 -3.72 -13.45
C THR A 354 6.35 -4.45 -14.64
N VAL A 355 5.01 -4.43 -14.68
CA VAL A 355 4.19 -5.18 -15.65
C VAL A 355 4.02 -4.33 -16.90
N THR A 356 4.44 -4.83 -18.06
CA THR A 356 4.22 -4.17 -19.36
C THR A 356 3.00 -4.71 -20.11
N ASN A 357 2.47 -5.88 -19.71
CA ASN A 357 1.24 -6.41 -20.28
C ASN A 357 0.02 -5.61 -19.79
N THR A 358 -0.49 -4.73 -20.66
CA THR A 358 -1.61 -3.83 -20.38
C THR A 358 -2.94 -4.55 -20.15
N ALA A 359 -3.11 -5.77 -20.67
CA ALA A 359 -4.31 -6.58 -20.43
C ALA A 359 -4.47 -6.94 -18.94
N LEU A 360 -3.37 -7.05 -18.20
CA LEU A 360 -3.41 -7.34 -16.76
C LEU A 360 -3.89 -6.16 -15.95
N TYR A 361 -3.90 -4.96 -16.54
CA TYR A 361 -4.12 -3.77 -15.75
C TYR A 361 -5.58 -3.61 -15.31
N THR A 362 -6.56 -4.13 -16.04
CA THR A 362 -7.97 -4.02 -15.63
C THR A 362 -8.63 -5.37 -15.42
N ALA A 363 -7.82 -6.41 -15.32
CA ALA A 363 -8.29 -7.78 -15.29
C ALA A 363 -8.67 -8.26 -13.87
N GLY A 364 -8.53 -7.43 -12.84
CA GLY A 364 -8.94 -7.74 -11.47
C GLY A 364 -10.46 -7.81 -11.29
N THR A 365 -10.91 -8.44 -10.21
CA THR A 365 -12.34 -8.66 -9.88
C THR A 365 -13.13 -7.36 -9.71
N ASN A 366 -12.45 -6.28 -9.38
CA ASN A 366 -12.99 -4.93 -9.17
C ASN A 366 -12.58 -3.95 -10.29
N GLY A 367 -12.02 -4.45 -11.40
CA GLY A 367 -11.46 -3.64 -12.47
C GLY A 367 -10.03 -3.16 -12.22
N ASP A 368 -9.46 -3.40 -11.03
CA ASP A 368 -8.08 -3.05 -10.70
C ASP A 368 -7.06 -3.96 -11.43
N PRO A 369 -5.76 -3.64 -11.40
CA PRO A 369 -4.73 -4.52 -11.93
C PRO A 369 -4.62 -5.86 -11.20
N ILE A 370 -4.28 -6.92 -11.95
CA ILE A 370 -3.81 -8.17 -11.37
C ILE A 370 -2.35 -8.01 -10.94
N GLY A 371 -2.00 -8.52 -9.76
CA GLY A 371 -0.65 -8.49 -9.18
C GLY A 371 -0.49 -7.43 -8.10
N ASP A 372 0.73 -7.32 -7.58
CA ASP A 372 1.09 -6.25 -6.64
C ASP A 372 1.04 -4.87 -7.34
N PRO A 373 0.17 -3.95 -6.88
CA PRO A 373 -0.06 -2.67 -7.56
C PRO A 373 1.19 -1.80 -7.71
N ARG A 374 2.22 -2.01 -6.88
CA ARG A 374 3.50 -1.28 -6.98
C ARG A 374 4.21 -1.48 -8.30
N TRP A 375 3.91 -2.57 -9.00
CA TRP A 375 4.54 -2.91 -10.27
C TRP A 375 3.73 -2.48 -11.48
N ILE A 376 2.59 -1.84 -11.30
CA ILE A 376 1.81 -1.36 -12.43
C ILE A 376 2.34 0.03 -12.76
N PRO A 377 3.03 0.22 -13.90
CA PRO A 377 3.72 1.48 -14.18
C PRO A 377 2.71 2.62 -14.23
N ASN A 378 3.00 3.68 -13.46
CA ASN A 378 2.35 5.00 -13.46
C ASN A 378 0.91 5.02 -13.97
N ARG A 379 0.07 4.18 -13.38
CA ARG A 379 -1.36 4.45 -13.41
C ARG A 379 -1.65 5.34 -12.23
N TYR A 380 -1.52 6.64 -12.49
CA TYR A 380 -2.52 7.57 -11.96
C TYR A 380 -3.86 7.07 -12.52
N TRP A 381 -4.49 6.19 -11.76
CA TRP A 381 -5.72 5.56 -12.15
C TRP A 381 -6.81 6.62 -12.04
N ILE A 382 -7.21 7.20 -13.16
CA ILE A 382 -8.54 7.78 -13.28
C ILE A 382 -9.36 6.71 -14.01
N PRO A 383 -9.93 5.72 -13.29
CA PRO A 383 -10.83 4.77 -13.92
C PRO A 383 -11.99 5.53 -14.55
N ASN A 384 -12.32 5.14 -15.78
CA ASN A 384 -13.43 5.69 -16.52
C ASN A 384 -14.72 5.42 -15.71
N GLY A 385 -15.31 6.46 -15.13
CA GLY A 385 -16.58 6.37 -14.39
C GLY A 385 -16.53 6.45 -12.86
N ILE A 386 -15.44 6.88 -12.21
CA ILE A 386 -15.49 7.30 -10.78
C ILE A 386 -15.19 8.79 -10.63
N THR A 387 -16.21 9.50 -10.19
CA THR A 387 -16.20 10.65 -9.30
C THR A 387 -15.39 10.29 -8.03
N GLY A 388 -14.11 10.68 -7.92
CA GLY A 388 -13.20 10.31 -6.80
C GLY A 388 -11.96 11.22 -6.63
N SER A 389 -11.61 11.65 -5.39
CA SER A 389 -10.57 12.65 -5.09
C SER A 389 -9.18 12.04 -4.93
N ILE A 390 -8.14 12.67 -5.50
CA ILE A 390 -6.74 12.25 -5.34
C ILE A 390 -6.01 13.27 -4.45
N ASN A 391 -5.46 12.85 -3.31
CA ASN A 391 -4.80 13.72 -2.35
C ASN A 391 -3.40 13.16 -2.05
N ASP A 392 -2.36 13.63 -2.76
CA ASP A 392 -0.96 13.25 -2.52
C ASP A 392 -0.16 14.31 -1.71
N GLY A 393 -0.86 15.33 -1.22
CA GLY A 393 -0.43 16.06 -0.03
C GLY A 393 0.64 17.12 -0.19
N THR A 394 1.21 17.45 -1.36
CA THR A 394 2.10 18.63 -1.42
C THR A 394 2.14 19.51 -2.67
N ASN A 395 1.71 19.11 -3.87
CA ASN A 395 1.49 20.03 -5.02
C ASN A 395 0.88 19.23 -6.18
N TRP A 396 -0.19 19.73 -6.80
CA TRP A 396 -0.75 19.10 -8.00
C TRP A 396 -0.05 19.64 -9.25
N ALA A 397 0.85 18.86 -9.83
CA ALA A 397 1.35 19.06 -11.19
C ALA A 397 0.89 17.87 -12.03
N VAL A 398 -0.16 18.05 -12.83
CA VAL A 398 -0.54 17.06 -13.85
C VAL A 398 0.13 17.45 -15.15
N THR A 399 1.32 16.89 -15.40
CA THR A 399 2.00 17.03 -16.68
C THR A 399 1.49 15.96 -17.64
N SER A 400 0.63 16.32 -18.59
CA SER A 400 0.32 15.42 -19.70
C SER A 400 1.36 15.63 -20.81
N ASN A 401 2.03 14.56 -21.21
CA ASN A 401 2.95 14.55 -22.37
C ASN A 401 2.16 14.66 -23.70
N GLY A 402 1.29 15.65 -23.84
CA GLY A 402 0.50 15.88 -25.05
C GLY A 402 -0.77 15.02 -25.20
N LEU A 403 -1.18 14.27 -24.16
CA LEU A 403 -2.44 13.53 -24.17
C LEU A 403 -3.56 14.33 -23.45
N PRO A 404 -4.79 14.40 -23.99
CA PRO A 404 -5.92 15.09 -23.34
C PRO A 404 -6.21 14.52 -21.96
N ILE A 405 -6.44 15.39 -20.97
CA ILE A 405 -6.90 14.98 -19.64
C ILE A 405 -8.43 14.89 -19.71
N ALA A 406 -8.96 13.71 -20.00
CA ALA A 406 -10.39 13.43 -19.91
C ALA A 406 -10.70 12.89 -18.50
N GLY A 407 -11.33 13.70 -17.65
CA GLY A 407 -11.81 13.29 -16.32
C GLY A 407 -12.20 14.46 -15.43
N THR A 408 -13.15 14.24 -14.51
CA THR A 408 -13.55 15.23 -13.48
C THR A 408 -12.51 15.26 -12.36
N LEU A 409 -12.12 16.46 -11.94
CA LEU A 409 -11.03 16.68 -11.00
C LEU A 409 -11.57 17.15 -9.63
N TRP A 410 -11.45 16.35 -8.58
CA TRP A 410 -11.96 16.69 -7.23
C TRP A 410 -10.89 17.17 -6.26
N TRP A 411 -11.04 18.39 -5.77
CA TRP A 411 -10.07 19.04 -4.88
C TRP A 411 -10.56 18.99 -3.45
N ASN A 412 -9.73 18.54 -2.53
CA ASN A 412 -10.08 18.47 -1.11
C ASN A 412 -8.98 19.13 -0.27
N GLY A 413 -8.96 20.47 -0.19
CA GLY A 413 -8.08 21.24 0.69
C GLY A 413 -7.45 22.53 0.11
N ASN A 414 -6.74 23.28 0.96
CA ASN A 414 -6.00 24.54 0.66
C ASN A 414 -4.74 24.32 -0.21
N TYR A 415 -4.87 23.70 -1.38
CA TYR A 415 -3.74 23.34 -2.24
C TYR A 415 -3.62 24.24 -3.48
N ASN A 416 -2.41 24.38 -4.02
CA ASN A 416 -2.19 24.97 -5.35
C ASN A 416 -2.54 23.91 -6.41
N ALA A 417 -3.22 24.28 -7.50
CA ALA A 417 -3.13 23.46 -8.72
C ALA A 417 -2.44 24.19 -9.85
N ILE A 418 -1.60 23.41 -10.51
CA ILE A 418 -0.80 23.82 -11.63
C ILE A 418 -1.17 22.86 -12.78
N PHE A 419 -1.73 23.43 -13.83
CA PHE A 419 -1.99 22.74 -15.08
C PHE A 419 -0.85 23.06 -16.05
N ASP A 420 0.11 22.14 -16.15
CA ASP A 420 1.32 22.31 -16.96
C ASP A 420 1.37 21.26 -18.07
N ALA A 421 0.90 21.61 -19.26
CA ALA A 421 0.99 20.75 -20.44
C ALA A 421 1.61 21.50 -21.61
N ASN A 422 2.52 20.84 -22.32
CA ASN A 422 3.06 21.35 -23.59
C ASN A 422 1.94 21.55 -24.63
N SER A 423 0.83 20.80 -24.51
CA SER A 423 -0.42 20.94 -25.25
C SER A 423 -1.51 20.06 -24.62
N GLY A 424 -2.75 20.55 -24.45
CA GLY A 424 -3.88 19.68 -24.04
C GLY A 424 -5.06 20.43 -23.44
N THR A 425 -6.18 19.71 -23.23
CA THR A 425 -7.38 20.23 -22.57
C THR A 425 -7.66 19.45 -21.28
N ALA A 426 -7.93 20.16 -20.19
CA ALA A 426 -8.42 19.67 -18.91
C ALA A 426 -9.86 20.17 -18.70
N ASN A 427 -10.81 19.27 -18.49
CA ASN A 427 -12.20 19.62 -18.17
C ASN A 427 -12.45 19.40 -16.68
N VAL A 428 -12.81 20.46 -15.95
CA VAL A 428 -13.06 20.44 -14.51
C VAL A 428 -14.53 20.80 -14.25
N THR A 429 -15.33 19.80 -13.91
CA THR A 429 -16.73 20.01 -13.49
C THR A 429 -16.79 20.17 -11.98
N LEU A 430 -17.31 21.30 -11.50
CA LEU A 430 -17.56 21.59 -10.09
C LEU A 430 -18.93 21.03 -9.69
N ASP A 431 -18.94 20.00 -8.84
CA ASP A 431 -20.17 19.42 -8.28
C ASP A 431 -20.49 19.92 -6.87
N ASN A 432 -19.55 20.61 -6.23
CA ASN A 432 -19.67 21.30 -4.95
C ASN A 432 -18.95 22.64 -5.00
N ASP A 433 -19.14 23.44 -3.97
CA ASP A 433 -18.34 24.64 -3.77
C ASP A 433 -16.94 24.23 -3.26
N TYR A 434 -15.89 24.72 -3.92
CA TYR A 434 -14.51 24.38 -3.61
C TYR A 434 -13.71 25.62 -3.23
N THR A 435 -12.74 25.45 -2.34
CA THR A 435 -11.71 26.47 -2.06
C THR A 435 -10.34 25.89 -2.31
N ILE A 436 -9.53 26.62 -3.06
CA ILE A 436 -8.18 26.25 -3.46
C ILE A 436 -7.22 27.39 -3.12
N LYS A 437 -5.92 27.12 -3.06
CA LYS A 437 -4.91 28.14 -2.76
C LYS A 437 -4.62 28.99 -3.99
N SER A 438 -4.16 28.38 -5.07
CA SER A 438 -3.88 29.08 -6.33
C SER A 438 -4.24 28.20 -7.52
N LEU A 439 -4.46 28.84 -8.67
CA LEU A 439 -4.64 28.18 -9.96
C LEU A 439 -3.67 28.79 -10.96
N SER A 440 -2.89 27.96 -11.63
CA SER A 440 -2.01 28.42 -12.71
C SER A 440 -2.04 27.49 -13.91
N THR A 441 -2.05 28.06 -15.12
CA THR A 441 -1.74 27.33 -16.35
C THR A 441 -0.33 27.68 -16.82
N THR A 442 0.44 26.66 -17.19
CA THR A 442 1.74 26.80 -17.86
C THR A 442 1.71 25.96 -19.15
N GLY A 443 2.48 26.38 -20.16
CA GLY A 443 2.44 25.77 -21.50
C GLY A 443 1.14 26.04 -22.27
N ALA A 444 0.91 25.28 -23.35
CA ALA A 444 -0.28 25.42 -24.23
C ALA A 444 -1.50 24.62 -23.71
N THR A 445 -1.87 24.85 -22.44
CA THR A 445 -2.92 24.08 -21.74
C THR A 445 -4.25 24.83 -21.74
N THR A 446 -5.35 24.16 -22.10
CA THR A 446 -6.73 24.66 -21.91
C THR A 446 -7.36 24.05 -20.66
N VAL A 447 -7.92 24.87 -19.77
CA VAL A 447 -8.68 24.43 -18.59
C VAL A 447 -10.12 24.92 -18.73
N ASN A 448 -11.07 24.00 -18.86
CA ASN A 448 -12.50 24.29 -18.91
C ASN A 448 -13.12 24.05 -17.55
N LEU A 449 -13.56 25.10 -16.86
CA LEU A 449 -14.31 25.05 -15.61
C LEU A 449 -15.82 25.03 -15.92
N SER A 450 -16.53 24.03 -15.46
CA SER A 450 -17.97 23.86 -15.69
C SER A 450 -18.73 23.44 -14.43
N GLY A 451 -20.07 23.42 -14.48
CA GLY A 451 -20.93 23.02 -13.36
C GLY A 451 -21.53 24.21 -12.59
N ALA A 452 -22.68 23.99 -11.95
CA ALA A 452 -23.52 25.02 -11.32
C ALA A 452 -23.04 25.46 -9.92
N LYS A 453 -21.73 25.37 -9.67
CA LYS A 453 -21.11 25.54 -8.35
C LYS A 453 -19.97 26.55 -8.38
N LYS A 454 -19.47 26.88 -7.19
CA LYS A 454 -18.50 27.95 -7.00
C LYS A 454 -17.09 27.44 -6.72
N LEU A 455 -16.10 27.97 -7.43
CA LEU A 455 -14.68 27.80 -7.11
C LEU A 455 -14.13 29.08 -6.47
N THR A 456 -13.56 28.98 -5.26
CA THR A 456 -12.87 30.08 -4.58
C THR A 456 -11.36 29.85 -4.63
N ILE A 457 -10.63 30.80 -5.19
CA ILE A 457 -9.16 30.81 -5.25
C ILE A 457 -8.69 31.79 -4.19
N SER A 458 -8.14 31.28 -3.08
CA SER A 458 -7.80 32.09 -1.90
C SER A 458 -6.50 32.90 -2.04
N ASN A 459 -5.75 32.69 -3.13
CA ASN A 459 -4.56 33.46 -3.50
C ASN A 459 -4.64 33.88 -4.98
N ASP A 460 -3.71 33.43 -5.82
CA ASP A 460 -3.54 33.98 -7.16
C ASP A 460 -4.06 33.04 -8.25
N LEU A 461 -4.56 33.65 -9.32
CA LEU A 461 -4.87 33.02 -10.59
C LEU A 461 -3.83 33.48 -11.62
N SER A 462 -3.17 32.55 -12.32
CA SER A 462 -2.19 32.89 -13.37
C SER A 462 -2.48 32.11 -14.66
N VAL A 463 -2.77 32.81 -15.75
CA VAL A 463 -2.89 32.20 -17.08
C VAL A 463 -1.61 32.46 -17.85
N GLY A 464 -0.75 31.44 -18.01
CA GLY A 464 0.51 31.59 -18.76
C GLY A 464 0.29 31.94 -20.23
N SER A 465 1.33 32.41 -20.92
CA SER A 465 1.26 33.01 -22.27
C SER A 465 0.57 32.16 -23.37
N SER A 466 0.56 30.84 -23.22
CA SER A 466 -0.11 29.91 -24.14
C SER A 466 -1.27 29.16 -23.48
N GLY A 467 -1.53 29.44 -22.20
CA GLY A 467 -2.59 28.82 -21.43
C GLY A 467 -3.95 29.44 -21.76
N VAL A 468 -4.99 28.64 -21.61
CA VAL A 468 -6.38 29.05 -21.74
C VAL A 468 -7.14 28.61 -20.49
N ILE A 469 -7.94 29.48 -19.91
CA ILE A 469 -8.96 29.13 -18.91
C ILE A 469 -10.31 29.54 -19.45
N SER A 470 -11.26 28.63 -19.51
CA SER A 470 -12.64 28.88 -19.92
C SER A 470 -13.58 28.58 -18.75
N ILE A 471 -14.45 29.53 -18.40
CA ILE A 471 -15.48 29.39 -17.36
C ILE A 471 -16.83 29.29 -18.05
N ASP A 472 -17.54 28.18 -17.83
CA ASP A 472 -18.86 27.93 -18.42
C ASP A 472 -19.96 28.80 -17.80
N ALA A 473 -21.07 28.95 -18.51
CA ALA A 473 -22.18 29.83 -18.16
C ALA A 473 -22.81 29.56 -16.80
N ALA A 474 -22.81 28.31 -16.35
CA ALA A 474 -23.37 27.93 -15.04
C ALA A 474 -22.39 28.14 -13.87
N THR A 475 -21.12 28.41 -14.14
CA THR A 475 -20.04 28.34 -13.14
C THR A 475 -19.71 29.70 -12.54
N SER A 476 -19.40 29.71 -11.24
CA SER A 476 -18.91 30.91 -10.54
C SER A 476 -17.49 30.71 -10.04
N VAL A 477 -16.62 31.71 -10.26
CA VAL A 477 -15.23 31.72 -9.79
C VAL A 477 -14.97 32.99 -8.98
N ASP A 478 -14.53 32.85 -7.74
CA ASP A 478 -14.04 33.93 -6.90
C ASP A 478 -12.51 33.85 -6.80
N VAL A 479 -11.81 34.97 -6.97
CA VAL A 479 -10.36 35.05 -6.74
C VAL A 479 -10.06 36.09 -5.68
N ILE A 480 -9.42 35.68 -4.58
CA ILE A 480 -9.01 36.54 -3.46
C ILE A 480 -7.51 36.83 -3.59
N GLY A 481 -7.15 37.79 -4.44
CA GLY A 481 -5.76 38.13 -4.71
C GLY A 481 -5.51 38.67 -6.10
N LYS A 482 -4.39 38.27 -6.69
CA LYS A 482 -3.96 38.73 -8.01
C LYS A 482 -4.39 37.75 -9.10
N VAL A 483 -4.95 38.29 -10.16
CA VAL A 483 -5.18 37.59 -11.43
C VAL A 483 -4.13 38.10 -12.42
N THR A 484 -3.33 37.20 -12.97
CA THR A 484 -2.40 37.51 -14.08
C THR A 484 -2.84 36.73 -15.30
N VAL A 485 -3.08 37.41 -16.42
CA VAL A 485 -3.49 36.77 -17.68
C VAL A 485 -2.50 37.17 -18.76
N ASP A 486 -1.57 36.27 -19.06
CA ASP A 486 -0.64 36.36 -20.19
C ASP A 486 -1.16 35.58 -21.41
N GLY A 487 -2.01 34.56 -21.18
CA GLY A 487 -2.71 33.78 -22.20
C GLY A 487 -4.16 34.21 -22.40
N THR A 488 -5.11 33.26 -22.43
CA THR A 488 -6.53 33.54 -22.66
C THR A 488 -7.40 33.18 -21.46
N LEU A 489 -8.23 34.10 -20.97
CA LEU A 489 -9.29 33.85 -20.00
C LEU A 489 -10.65 34.13 -20.66
N THR A 490 -11.46 33.10 -20.86
CA THR A 490 -12.83 33.23 -21.38
C THR A 490 -13.81 33.00 -20.23
N ASN A 491 -14.64 33.98 -19.90
CA ASN A 491 -15.70 33.85 -18.91
C ASN A 491 -17.07 33.92 -19.56
N ASN A 492 -17.83 32.83 -19.50
CA ASN A 492 -19.23 32.80 -19.88
C ASN A 492 -20.17 32.75 -18.65
N GLY A 493 -19.62 32.49 -17.45
CA GLY A 493 -20.34 32.42 -16.18
C GLY A 493 -20.17 33.66 -15.32
N VAL A 494 -19.89 33.49 -14.02
CA VAL A 494 -19.66 34.60 -13.07
C VAL A 494 -18.22 34.56 -12.58
N PHE A 495 -17.45 35.61 -12.86
CA PHE A 495 -16.09 35.78 -12.35
C PHE A 495 -16.04 36.96 -11.39
N THR A 496 -15.63 36.74 -10.14
CA THR A 496 -15.53 37.79 -9.12
C THR A 496 -14.10 37.93 -8.62
N LEU A 497 -13.49 39.09 -8.85
CA LEU A 497 -12.20 39.44 -8.27
C LEU A 497 -12.40 40.15 -6.93
N LYS A 498 -11.86 39.58 -5.86
CA LYS A 498 -12.07 40.02 -4.48
C LYS A 498 -10.79 40.53 -3.84
N SER A 499 -10.94 41.55 -3.02
CA SER A 499 -9.94 41.93 -2.02
C SER A 499 -10.36 41.47 -0.63
N SER A 500 -9.41 41.51 0.29
CA SER A 500 -9.59 41.18 1.71
C SER A 500 -8.69 42.10 2.54
N ALA A 501 -8.77 41.99 3.87
CA ALA A 501 -7.93 42.77 4.78
C ALA A 501 -6.41 42.68 4.50
N GLY A 502 -5.95 41.61 3.85
CA GLY A 502 -4.53 41.39 3.52
C GLY A 502 -4.20 41.36 2.03
N LYS A 503 -5.16 41.53 1.12
CA LYS A 503 -4.94 41.38 -0.33
C LYS A 503 -5.78 42.34 -1.16
N GLN A 504 -5.18 42.91 -2.20
CA GLN A 504 -5.87 43.78 -3.16
C GLN A 504 -6.40 42.96 -4.34
N ALA A 505 -7.59 43.33 -4.82
CA ALA A 505 -8.19 42.81 -6.04
C ALA A 505 -7.39 43.37 -7.23
N THR A 506 -6.47 42.58 -7.79
CA THR A 506 -5.55 43.03 -8.84
C THR A 506 -5.72 42.19 -10.09
N LEU A 507 -5.93 42.83 -11.26
CA LEU A 507 -5.84 42.19 -12.57
C LEU A 507 -4.62 42.73 -13.31
N VAL A 508 -3.73 41.83 -13.74
CA VAL A 508 -2.61 42.12 -14.64
C VAL A 508 -2.88 41.41 -15.95
N LEU A 509 -2.96 42.16 -17.03
CA LEU A 509 -3.37 41.68 -18.34
C LEU A 509 -2.26 41.95 -19.38
N ALA A 510 -1.69 40.88 -19.92
CA ALA A 510 -0.82 40.90 -21.10
C ALA A 510 -1.37 40.03 -22.25
N GLY A 511 -2.33 39.15 -21.96
CA GLY A 511 -3.05 38.31 -22.90
C GLY A 511 -4.49 38.79 -23.18
N THR A 512 -5.41 37.86 -23.40
CA THR A 512 -6.81 38.13 -23.76
C THR A 512 -7.76 37.74 -22.63
N VAL A 513 -8.71 38.62 -22.29
CA VAL A 513 -9.85 38.33 -21.41
C VAL A 513 -11.13 38.60 -22.19
N GLY A 514 -12.04 37.63 -22.27
CA GLY A 514 -13.27 37.74 -23.07
C GLY A 514 -14.40 36.83 -22.59
N GLY A 515 -15.43 36.63 -23.42
CA GLY A 515 -16.62 35.82 -23.10
C GLY A 515 -17.86 36.63 -22.75
N THR A 516 -19.01 35.95 -22.65
CA THR A 516 -20.33 36.59 -22.49
C THR A 516 -20.82 36.67 -21.05
N GLY A 517 -19.99 36.25 -20.10
CA GLY A 517 -20.32 36.15 -18.68
C GLY A 517 -20.25 37.47 -17.93
N THR A 518 -20.60 37.40 -16.64
CA THR A 518 -20.54 38.54 -15.72
C THR A 518 -19.18 38.61 -15.05
N TYR A 519 -18.58 39.79 -15.05
CA TYR A 519 -17.37 40.11 -14.30
C TYR A 519 -17.70 41.06 -13.15
N ASN A 520 -17.39 40.64 -11.94
CA ASN A 520 -17.58 41.40 -10.71
C ASN A 520 -16.22 41.74 -10.09
N VAL A 521 -16.16 42.88 -9.41
CA VAL A 521 -15.03 43.24 -8.56
C VAL A 521 -15.57 43.62 -7.19
N GLU A 522 -15.14 42.93 -6.15
CA GLU A 522 -15.51 43.23 -4.75
C GLU A 522 -14.31 43.83 -4.02
N GLN A 523 -14.52 45.03 -3.46
CA GLN A 523 -13.50 45.76 -2.73
C GLN A 523 -13.72 45.68 -1.21
N TYR A 524 -12.67 45.30 -0.49
CA TYR A 524 -12.60 45.36 0.96
C TYR A 524 -12.22 46.78 1.36
N LEU A 525 -13.22 47.57 1.74
CA LEU A 525 -13.05 48.94 2.22
C LEU A 525 -12.98 48.94 3.73
N THR A 526 -11.89 49.45 4.30
CA THR A 526 -11.82 49.81 5.72
C THR A 526 -11.84 51.32 5.86
N GLY A 527 -12.91 51.87 6.42
CA GLY A 527 -12.91 53.24 6.91
C GLY A 527 -12.17 53.31 8.24
N SER A 528 -11.24 54.24 8.41
CA SER A 528 -10.71 54.55 9.74
C SER A 528 -11.74 55.41 10.48
N GLY A 529 -12.30 54.91 11.59
CA GLY A 529 -12.98 55.78 12.57
C GLY A 529 -14.50 55.89 12.53
N GLY A 530 -15.24 54.92 11.98
CA GLY A 530 -16.69 54.82 12.19
C GLY A 530 -17.57 55.77 11.34
N ALA A 531 -17.00 56.50 10.38
CA ALA A 531 -17.73 57.15 9.30
C ALA A 531 -17.50 56.40 7.98
N THR A 532 -18.45 56.51 7.04
CA THR A 532 -18.38 56.00 5.66
C THR A 532 -17.01 56.33 5.05
N PRO A 533 -16.33 55.38 4.38
CA PRO A 533 -14.99 55.62 3.83
C PRO A 533 -14.94 56.88 2.94
N ASP A 534 -14.22 57.90 3.39
CA ASP A 534 -14.00 59.19 2.73
C ASP A 534 -12.62 59.23 2.07
N GLY A 535 -12.41 58.31 1.13
CA GLY A 535 -11.23 58.23 0.29
C GLY A 535 -11.62 58.24 -1.19
N ARG A 536 -10.99 59.13 -1.98
CA ARG A 536 -11.13 59.15 -3.44
C ARG A 536 -10.27 58.01 -4.01
N TYR A 537 -10.83 56.81 -4.10
CA TYR A 537 -10.12 55.65 -4.65
C TYR A 537 -10.17 55.71 -6.18
N TRP A 538 -9.03 56.04 -6.79
CA TRP A 538 -8.90 56.13 -8.23
C TRP A 538 -9.08 54.76 -8.88
N TYR A 539 -10.08 54.68 -9.75
CA TYR A 539 -10.17 53.67 -10.80
C TYR A 539 -9.13 54.00 -11.87
N ILE A 540 -8.36 53.00 -12.31
CA ILE A 540 -7.73 53.06 -13.63
C ILE A 540 -8.31 51.93 -14.45
N SER A 541 -9.18 52.34 -15.38
CA SER A 541 -9.57 51.59 -16.57
C SER A 541 -8.37 51.46 -17.51
N SER A 542 -8.19 50.29 -18.11
CA SER A 542 -7.82 50.22 -19.53
C SER A 542 -9.03 49.62 -20.24
N PRO A 543 -9.50 50.16 -21.38
CA PRO A 543 -10.51 49.47 -22.15
C PRO A 543 -9.95 48.08 -22.50
N VAL A 544 -10.67 47.04 -22.09
CA VAL A 544 -10.56 45.75 -22.75
C VAL A 544 -11.21 46.00 -24.12
N ALA A 545 -10.39 46.01 -25.17
CA ALA A 545 -10.87 45.97 -26.55
C ALA A 545 -11.31 44.54 -26.88
#